data_AF-A0A2E3SJ66-F1
#
_entry.id   AF-A0A2E3SJ66-F1
#
_cell.length_a   1.000
_cell.length_b   1.000
_cell.length_c   1.000
_cell.angle_alpha   90.00
_cell.angle_beta   90.00
_cell.angle_gamma   90.00
#
_symmetry.space_group_name_H-M   'P 1'
#
loop_
_entity.id
_entity.type
_entity.pdbx_description
1 polymer ?
#
loop_
_entity_poly.entity_id
_entity_poly.type
_entity_poly.pdbx_seq_one_letter_code
_entity_poly.pdbx_strand_id
1 'polypeptide(L)'
;MVEKSKLPSRHVSLGPKSAPHRSYYYAMGLNENQINQPFVGVATCWNESAPCNISLSRQAQSSKKGISDSSGTPREFTTITVTDGIAMGHEGMKSSLVSREVIADSIEVSMRGHCYDGLVGIAGCDKSLPGIMMSMLRLNVPSVFLYGGSILPGNFGGKEVTVQDVFEAVGEYDANKISEKELKCLEKVACPSAGSCGGQFTANTMACVAEAIGLSILGSSSIPAPFESRDEFAYKSGEVVMQLIHKQLKPRDIVTKDSLINAARVVACSGGSTNAALHLPAIANEIGIDFDLLDVTQIFKETPYIADLKPGGKYLAKHLFEIGGVPIILKSLLDGGYLNGDCMTVSGKTLAENLENIVHDSSTQKIVYSTSKPISKTGGVVGLQGNLAPDGAIVKVAGMRSLEFKGIARCFDSEEEAFEAVSKKNYAAGDVIVIRYEGPKGGPGMREMLATTAAIYGQGMGEKVALITDGRFSGATRGFCVGHISPEAAEGGLISIVKNGDEIYLNANTGEIELLISEAEIEQRKKNLKIKEHDFKSGALWKFSQLVGSARYGAVTHPGAKHETKNYSDI
;
A
#
# COMPACT_ATOMS: atom_id res chain seq x y z
N MET A 1 15.78 30.98 9.04
CA MET A 1 15.97 30.01 7.94
C MET A 1 17.32 29.32 8.10
N VAL A 2 17.44 28.05 7.72
CA VAL A 2 18.74 27.35 7.67
C VAL A 2 19.56 27.95 6.53
N GLU A 3 20.83 28.25 6.78
CA GLU A 3 21.72 28.77 5.75
C GLU A 3 21.89 27.75 4.62
N LYS A 4 21.77 28.19 3.37
CA LYS A 4 21.93 27.32 2.19
C LYS A 4 23.29 26.62 2.18
N SER A 5 24.33 27.21 2.79
CA SER A 5 25.65 26.62 2.99
C SER A 5 25.64 25.28 3.76
N LYS A 6 24.55 24.95 4.46
CA LYS A 6 24.34 23.70 5.19
C LYS A 6 23.36 22.74 4.52
N LEU A 7 22.85 23.10 3.34
CA LEU A 7 21.87 22.30 2.61
C LEU A 7 22.53 21.62 1.38
N PRO A 8 22.04 20.47 0.91
CA PRO A 8 22.58 19.77 -0.26
C PRO A 8 22.77 20.65 -1.49
N SER A 9 21.80 21.52 -1.78
CA SER A 9 21.78 22.34 -2.99
C SER A 9 22.90 23.38 -3.06
N ARG A 10 23.67 23.59 -1.98
CA ARG A 10 24.88 24.42 -2.00
C ARG A 10 25.85 24.04 -3.10
N HIS A 11 25.96 22.73 -3.40
CA HIS A 11 26.87 22.18 -4.40
C HIS A 11 26.55 22.66 -5.82
N VAL A 12 25.28 22.98 -6.07
CA VAL A 12 24.80 23.41 -7.38
C VAL A 12 24.42 24.90 -7.42
N SER A 13 24.42 25.61 -6.29
CA SER A 13 24.03 27.03 -6.25
C SER A 13 25.12 27.99 -5.77
N LEU A 14 26.02 27.60 -4.86
CA LEU A 14 26.90 28.56 -4.17
C LEU A 14 28.32 28.61 -4.75
N GLY A 15 28.87 29.82 -4.82
CA GLY A 15 30.27 30.06 -5.18
C GLY A 15 30.61 29.90 -6.66
N PRO A 16 31.86 30.20 -7.05
CA PRO A 16 32.28 30.21 -8.46
C PRO A 16 32.22 28.83 -9.12
N LYS A 17 32.53 27.75 -8.39
CA LYS A 17 32.52 26.37 -8.90
C LYS A 17 31.14 25.93 -9.40
N SER A 18 30.06 26.52 -8.87
CA SER A 18 28.70 26.18 -9.28
C SER A 18 28.16 27.07 -10.41
N ALA A 19 28.98 27.93 -11.02
CA ALA A 19 28.57 28.73 -12.17
C ALA A 19 28.01 27.92 -13.36
N PRO A 20 28.58 26.73 -13.73
CA PRO A 20 27.98 25.89 -14.77
C PRO A 20 26.57 25.44 -14.40
N HIS A 21 26.34 25.01 -13.16
CA HIS A 21 25.00 24.60 -12.69
C HIS A 21 24.01 25.77 -12.74
N ARG A 22 24.40 26.96 -12.26
CA ARG A 22 23.56 28.16 -12.30
C ARG A 22 23.20 28.59 -13.72
N SER A 23 24.06 28.38 -14.72
CA SER A 23 23.70 28.70 -16.11
C SER A 23 22.46 27.92 -16.61
N TYR A 24 22.29 26.66 -16.19
CA TYR A 24 21.06 25.90 -16.47
C TYR A 24 19.84 26.52 -15.76
N TYR A 25 20.02 27.01 -14.53
CA TYR A 25 18.94 27.66 -13.77
C TYR A 25 18.50 28.99 -14.38
N TYR A 26 19.44 29.83 -14.81
CA TYR A 26 19.12 31.07 -15.52
C TYR A 26 18.41 30.80 -16.85
N ALA A 27 18.81 29.74 -17.58
CA ALA A 27 18.11 29.32 -18.80
C ALA A 27 16.65 28.88 -18.55
N MET A 28 16.33 28.45 -17.33
CA MET A 28 14.96 28.16 -16.89
C MET A 28 14.22 29.38 -16.32
N GLY A 29 14.82 30.57 -16.36
CA GLY A 29 14.21 31.82 -15.90
C GLY A 29 14.31 32.06 -14.39
N LEU A 30 15.13 31.30 -13.65
CA LEU A 30 15.35 31.54 -12.22
C LEU A 30 16.25 32.76 -12.03
N ASN A 31 15.91 33.62 -11.06
CA ASN A 31 16.77 34.73 -10.65
C ASN A 31 17.73 34.32 -9.51
N GLU A 32 18.68 35.20 -9.17
CA GLU A 32 19.67 34.94 -8.12
C GLU A 32 19.05 34.67 -6.75
N ASN A 33 17.98 35.37 -6.39
CA ASN A 33 17.30 35.17 -5.12
C ASN A 33 16.74 33.73 -5.03
N GLN A 34 16.03 33.29 -6.07
CA GLN A 34 15.52 31.91 -6.17
C GLN A 34 16.65 30.88 -6.13
N ILE A 35 17.74 31.12 -6.87
CA ILE A 35 18.91 30.24 -6.83
C ILE A 35 19.56 30.19 -5.43
N ASN A 36 19.39 31.21 -4.60
CA ASN A 36 19.89 31.23 -3.21
C ASN A 36 18.89 30.71 -2.16
N GLN A 37 17.65 30.39 -2.56
CA GLN A 37 16.65 29.74 -1.70
C GLN A 37 16.84 28.22 -1.67
N PRO A 38 16.29 27.50 -0.65
CA PRO A 38 16.26 26.05 -0.66
C PRO A 38 15.56 25.48 -1.90
N PHE A 39 16.14 24.44 -2.49
CA PHE A 39 15.54 23.73 -3.62
C PHE A 39 14.68 22.58 -3.11
N VAL A 40 13.40 22.56 -3.48
CA VAL A 40 12.44 21.54 -3.03
C VAL A 40 11.96 20.74 -4.22
N GLY A 41 12.22 19.43 -4.20
CA GLY A 41 11.65 18.51 -5.16
C GLY A 41 10.14 18.38 -4.98
N VAL A 42 9.37 18.48 -6.05
CA VAL A 42 7.95 18.13 -6.07
C VAL A 42 7.80 16.89 -6.94
N ALA A 43 7.88 15.72 -6.31
CA ALA A 43 7.81 14.43 -6.99
C ALA A 43 6.34 14.01 -7.12
N THR A 44 5.86 13.88 -8.35
CA THR A 44 4.47 13.51 -8.62
C THR A 44 4.39 12.22 -9.43
N CYS A 45 3.44 11.36 -9.07
CA CYS A 45 3.09 10.15 -9.81
C CYS A 45 2.03 10.42 -10.90
N TRP A 46 1.88 11.67 -11.34
CA TRP A 46 0.92 12.06 -12.38
C TRP A 46 1.18 11.32 -13.71
N ASN A 47 0.10 10.82 -14.31
CA ASN A 47 0.05 10.31 -15.67
C ASN A 47 -1.42 10.10 -16.08
N GLU A 48 -1.64 9.81 -17.36
CA GLU A 48 -2.97 9.56 -17.92
C GLU A 48 -3.31 8.05 -18.00
N SER A 49 -2.55 7.19 -17.31
CA SER A 49 -2.81 5.74 -17.36
C SER A 49 -4.09 5.35 -16.63
N ALA A 50 -4.53 6.12 -15.62
CA ALA A 50 -5.68 5.80 -14.80
C ALA A 50 -6.23 7.00 -14.01
N PRO A 51 -7.52 6.97 -13.61
CA PRO A 51 -8.15 8.04 -12.84
C PRO A 51 -7.45 8.34 -11.49
N CYS A 52 -6.72 7.37 -10.93
CA CYS A 52 -5.98 7.53 -9.68
C CYS A 52 -4.97 8.68 -9.71
N ASN A 53 -4.45 9.02 -10.90
CA ASN A 53 -3.26 9.86 -11.03
C ASN A 53 -3.53 11.19 -11.74
N ILE A 54 -4.68 11.35 -12.42
CA ILE A 54 -4.91 12.50 -13.32
C ILE A 54 -5.03 13.84 -12.59
N SER A 55 -5.45 13.84 -11.31
CA SER A 55 -5.58 15.07 -10.51
C SER A 55 -4.24 15.54 -9.90
N LEU A 56 -3.21 14.70 -9.90
CA LEU A 56 -1.95 14.96 -9.19
C LEU A 56 -1.16 16.14 -9.79
N SER A 57 -1.32 16.42 -11.09
CA SER A 57 -0.66 17.56 -11.75
C SER A 57 -1.13 18.91 -11.18
N ARG A 58 -2.45 19.09 -11.00
CA ARG A 58 -3.01 20.30 -10.39
C ARG A 58 -2.51 20.50 -8.96
N GLN A 59 -2.48 19.42 -8.18
CA GLN A 59 -2.00 19.45 -6.79
C GLN A 59 -0.50 19.73 -6.70
N ALA A 60 0.29 19.23 -7.65
CA ALA A 60 1.70 19.58 -7.76
C ALA A 60 1.87 21.09 -7.98
N GLN A 61 1.06 21.71 -8.86
CA GLN A 61 1.09 23.17 -9.05
C GLN A 61 0.76 23.92 -7.75
N SER A 62 -0.27 23.49 -7.01
CA SER A 62 -0.61 24.10 -5.71
C SER A 62 0.52 23.95 -4.69
N SER A 63 1.17 22.79 -4.63
CA SER A 63 2.33 22.55 -3.75
C SER A 63 3.52 23.46 -4.10
N LYS A 64 3.82 23.63 -5.39
CA LYS A 64 4.87 24.54 -5.87
C LYS A 64 4.59 25.98 -5.46
N LYS A 65 3.32 26.39 -5.51
CA LYS A 65 2.90 27.72 -5.05
C LYS A 65 3.18 27.89 -3.55
N GLY A 66 2.78 26.93 -2.71
CA GLY A 66 3.05 26.97 -1.28
C GLY A 66 4.55 27.03 -0.93
N ILE A 67 5.39 26.30 -1.67
CA ILE A 67 6.86 26.37 -1.54
C ILE A 67 7.37 27.77 -1.91
N SER A 68 6.94 28.31 -3.05
CA SER A 68 7.40 29.60 -3.57
C SER A 68 7.02 30.75 -2.64
N ASP A 69 5.77 30.77 -2.19
CA ASP A 69 5.23 31.77 -1.27
C ASP A 69 5.92 31.67 0.12
N SER A 70 6.48 30.49 0.45
CA SER A 70 7.29 30.23 1.65
C SER A 70 8.81 30.39 1.44
N SER A 71 9.23 31.12 0.41
CA SER A 71 10.65 31.40 0.10
C SER A 71 11.52 30.17 -0.22
N GLY A 72 10.92 29.14 -0.82
CA GLY A 72 11.63 28.02 -1.45
C GLY A 72 11.57 28.11 -2.98
N THR A 73 12.45 27.36 -3.65
CA THR A 73 12.42 27.22 -5.12
C THR A 73 11.99 25.80 -5.49
N PRO A 74 10.74 25.60 -5.94
CA PRO A 74 10.21 24.28 -6.23
C PRO A 74 10.72 23.74 -7.57
N ARG A 75 11.02 22.45 -7.61
CA ARG A 75 11.50 21.71 -8.78
C ARG A 75 10.64 20.47 -8.98
N GLU A 76 9.65 20.58 -9.85
CA GLU A 76 8.74 19.48 -10.17
C GLU A 76 9.41 18.45 -11.07
N PHE A 77 9.17 17.17 -10.78
CA PHE A 77 9.51 16.07 -11.67
C PHE A 77 8.50 14.94 -11.47
N THR A 78 8.32 14.14 -12.52
CA THR A 78 7.39 13.01 -12.52
C THR A 78 8.12 11.70 -12.29
N THR A 79 7.45 10.75 -11.66
CA THR A 79 7.82 9.33 -11.68
C THR A 79 6.66 8.49 -12.20
N ILE A 80 6.97 7.24 -12.58
CA ILE A 80 5.99 6.30 -13.12
C ILE A 80 5.00 5.83 -12.06
N THR A 81 3.92 5.20 -12.49
CA THR A 81 3.03 4.41 -11.63
C THR A 81 2.40 3.32 -12.47
N VAL A 82 2.28 2.13 -11.91
CA VAL A 82 1.47 1.05 -12.49
C VAL A 82 0.11 1.07 -11.79
N THR A 83 -0.96 0.99 -12.58
CA THR A 83 -2.32 0.97 -12.05
C THR A 83 -2.79 -0.46 -11.89
N ASP A 84 -2.90 -0.90 -10.63
CA ASP A 84 -3.29 -2.27 -10.30
C ASP A 84 -4.62 -2.67 -10.94
N GLY A 85 -5.64 -1.81 -10.85
CA GLY A 85 -6.95 -2.11 -11.42
C GLY A 85 -6.95 -2.38 -12.94
N ILE A 86 -6.00 -1.82 -13.68
CA ILE A 86 -5.84 -2.09 -15.13
C ILE A 86 -5.00 -3.35 -15.34
N ALA A 87 -3.96 -3.54 -14.53
CA ALA A 87 -3.04 -4.67 -14.65
C ALA A 87 -3.61 -6.01 -14.16
N MET A 88 -4.73 -5.99 -13.44
CA MET A 88 -5.38 -7.17 -12.85
C MET A 88 -5.84 -8.19 -13.90
N GLY A 89 -5.60 -9.48 -13.62
CA GLY A 89 -6.10 -10.59 -14.44
C GLY A 89 -5.26 -10.91 -15.69
N HIS A 90 -4.07 -10.32 -15.83
CA HIS A 90 -3.12 -10.67 -16.88
C HIS A 90 -1.66 -10.40 -16.43
N GLU A 91 -0.69 -10.73 -17.28
CA GLU A 91 0.75 -10.66 -16.98
C GLU A 91 1.24 -9.27 -16.52
N GLY A 92 0.52 -8.20 -16.87
CA GLY A 92 0.86 -6.84 -16.47
C GLY A 92 0.95 -6.65 -14.96
N MET A 93 0.19 -7.43 -14.18
CA MET A 93 0.21 -7.40 -12.72
C MET A 93 1.60 -7.70 -12.13
N LYS A 94 2.47 -8.42 -12.86
CA LYS A 94 3.86 -8.66 -12.46
C LYS A 94 4.67 -7.37 -12.30
N SER A 95 4.24 -6.28 -12.96
CA SER A 95 4.89 -4.96 -12.87
C SER A 95 4.38 -4.10 -11.70
N SER A 96 3.31 -4.50 -11.00
CA SER A 96 2.69 -3.72 -9.93
C SER A 96 3.65 -3.49 -8.77
N LEU A 97 4.02 -4.54 -8.01
CA LEU A 97 4.86 -4.37 -6.83
C LEU A 97 6.25 -3.82 -7.19
N VAL A 98 6.80 -4.23 -8.34
CA VAL A 98 8.09 -3.74 -8.84
C VAL A 98 8.08 -2.22 -9.04
N SER A 99 6.93 -1.64 -9.40
CA SER A 99 6.79 -0.18 -9.50
C SER A 99 7.05 0.54 -8.17
N ARG A 100 6.80 -0.08 -7.01
CA ARG A 100 7.13 0.50 -5.70
C ARG A 100 8.62 0.83 -5.60
N GLU A 101 9.47 -0.13 -5.97
CA GLU A 101 10.93 0.00 -5.95
C GLU A 101 11.40 1.01 -7.00
N VAL A 102 10.86 0.93 -8.22
CA VAL A 102 11.22 1.86 -9.31
C VAL A 102 10.85 3.30 -8.95
N ILE A 103 9.70 3.51 -8.29
CA ILE A 103 9.28 4.82 -7.79
C ILE A 103 10.28 5.32 -6.75
N ALA A 104 10.63 4.50 -5.76
CA ALA A 104 11.60 4.87 -4.73
C ALA A 104 12.97 5.24 -5.33
N ASP A 105 13.50 4.40 -6.22
CA ASP A 105 14.79 4.59 -6.89
C ASP A 105 14.79 5.81 -7.81
N SER A 106 13.72 6.02 -8.57
CA SER A 106 13.63 7.16 -9.50
C SER A 106 13.64 8.51 -8.78
N ILE A 107 12.95 8.59 -7.63
CA ILE A 107 12.96 9.79 -6.79
C ILE A 107 14.33 9.97 -6.17
N GLU A 108 14.94 8.90 -5.65
CA GLU A 108 16.28 8.94 -5.08
C GLU A 108 17.31 9.48 -6.07
N VAL A 109 17.34 8.95 -7.30
CA VAL A 109 18.30 9.37 -8.33
C VAL A 109 18.10 10.83 -8.72
N SER A 110 16.85 11.28 -8.88
CA SER A 110 16.54 12.69 -9.18
C SER A 110 17.00 13.62 -8.07
N MET A 111 16.65 13.30 -6.81
CA MET A 111 17.00 14.09 -5.64
C MET A 111 18.52 14.19 -5.46
N ARG A 112 19.23 13.05 -5.54
CA ARG A 112 20.70 13.00 -5.44
C ARG A 112 21.39 13.75 -6.58
N GLY A 113 20.94 13.53 -7.82
CA GLY A 113 21.53 14.14 -9.01
C GLY A 113 21.38 15.66 -9.06
N HIS A 114 20.30 16.19 -8.49
CA HIS A 114 20.01 17.63 -8.48
C HIS A 114 20.24 18.33 -7.14
N CYS A 115 20.68 17.60 -6.12
CA CYS A 115 21.00 18.12 -4.78
C CYS A 115 19.82 18.88 -4.15
N TYR A 116 18.60 18.35 -4.20
CA TYR A 116 17.44 19.00 -3.57
C TYR A 116 17.46 18.87 -2.04
N ASP A 117 16.96 19.89 -1.35
CA ASP A 117 17.04 20.09 0.10
C ASP A 117 15.82 19.56 0.86
N GLY A 118 14.72 19.34 0.16
CA GLY A 118 13.48 18.80 0.70
C GLY A 118 12.58 18.25 -0.40
N LEU A 119 11.52 17.54 0.00
CA LEU A 119 10.68 16.77 -0.91
C LEU A 119 9.18 16.88 -0.54
N VAL A 120 8.36 17.30 -1.48
CA VAL A 120 6.91 17.04 -1.44
C VAL A 120 6.64 15.89 -2.39
N GLY A 121 6.13 14.77 -1.86
CA GLY A 121 5.80 13.59 -2.65
C GLY A 121 4.29 13.42 -2.78
N ILE A 122 3.80 13.30 -4.01
CA ILE A 122 2.38 13.26 -4.33
C ILE A 122 2.05 11.96 -5.08
N ALA A 123 1.24 11.10 -4.47
CA ALA A 123 0.88 9.78 -5.00
C ALA A 123 -0.62 9.49 -4.90
N GLY A 124 -1.15 8.74 -5.86
CA GLY A 124 -2.56 8.34 -5.92
C GLY A 124 -2.75 6.83 -5.84
N CYS A 125 -2.18 6.07 -6.77
CA CYS A 125 -2.45 4.64 -6.90
C CYS A 125 -1.62 3.77 -5.93
N ASP A 126 -2.18 2.63 -5.50
CA ASP A 126 -1.66 1.63 -4.55
C ASP A 126 -0.15 1.67 -4.25
N LYS A 127 0.71 1.25 -5.20
CA LYS A 127 2.14 1.07 -4.96
C LYS A 127 2.94 2.37 -4.96
N SER A 128 2.37 3.46 -5.48
CA SER A 128 3.01 4.77 -5.49
C SER A 128 3.14 5.40 -4.10
N LEU A 129 2.15 5.20 -3.22
CA LEU A 129 2.19 5.74 -1.86
C LEU A 129 3.41 5.20 -1.08
N PRO A 130 3.59 3.87 -0.89
CA PRO A 130 4.76 3.36 -0.20
C PRO A 130 6.06 3.67 -0.94
N GLY A 131 6.10 3.65 -2.27
CA GLY A 131 7.32 4.00 -3.03
C GLY A 131 7.83 5.41 -2.74
N ILE A 132 6.92 6.40 -2.67
CA ILE A 132 7.27 7.76 -2.26
C ILE A 132 7.72 7.81 -0.80
N MET A 133 6.97 7.21 0.13
CA MET A 133 7.34 7.22 1.56
C MET A 133 8.70 6.56 1.80
N MET A 134 8.99 5.46 1.10
CA MET A 134 10.31 4.81 1.11
C MET A 134 11.41 5.76 0.66
N SER A 135 11.22 6.50 -0.45
CA SER A 135 12.21 7.47 -0.94
C SER A 135 12.48 8.61 0.06
N MET A 136 11.45 9.10 0.76
CA MET A 136 11.58 10.15 1.78
C MET A 136 12.48 9.69 2.92
N LEU A 137 12.26 8.46 3.39
CA LEU A 137 13.02 7.85 4.48
C LEU A 137 14.45 7.51 4.08
N ARG A 138 14.63 7.01 2.85
CA ARG A 138 15.94 6.70 2.28
C ARG A 138 16.80 7.95 2.16
N LEU A 139 16.28 9.02 1.57
CA LEU A 139 16.98 10.29 1.37
C LEU A 139 17.14 11.09 2.66
N ASN A 140 16.20 10.93 3.59
CA ASN A 140 16.14 11.60 4.89
C ASN A 140 16.29 13.13 4.83
N VAL A 141 15.81 13.76 3.76
CA VAL A 141 15.64 15.22 3.71
C VAL A 141 14.25 15.59 4.22
N PRO A 142 14.06 16.79 4.79
CA PRO A 142 12.74 17.30 5.19
C PRO A 142 11.68 17.04 4.11
N SER A 143 10.63 16.29 4.45
CA SER A 143 9.67 15.79 3.47
C SER A 143 8.23 15.82 3.97
N VAL A 144 7.27 15.98 3.04
CA VAL A 144 5.83 15.87 3.29
C VAL A 144 5.20 14.97 2.24
N PHE A 145 4.44 13.97 2.69
CA PHE A 145 3.63 13.11 1.82
C PHE A 145 2.21 13.66 1.66
N LEU A 146 1.73 13.67 0.42
CA LEU A 146 0.36 14.06 0.07
C LEU A 146 -0.32 12.96 -0.75
N TYR A 147 -1.38 12.39 -0.20
CA TYR A 147 -2.24 11.47 -0.93
C TYR A 147 -3.09 12.20 -1.99
N GLY A 148 -3.30 11.56 -3.14
CA GLY A 148 -4.07 11.97 -4.31
C GLY A 148 -5.58 12.14 -4.10
N GLY A 149 -6.12 11.47 -3.09
CA GLY A 149 -7.55 11.47 -2.77
C GLY A 149 -8.29 10.29 -3.40
N SER A 150 -9.37 9.87 -2.74
CA SER A 150 -10.25 8.80 -3.22
C SER A 150 -11.18 9.27 -4.33
N ILE A 151 -11.55 8.36 -5.23
CA ILE A 151 -12.65 8.54 -6.17
C ILE A 151 -14.00 8.63 -5.43
N LEU A 152 -14.97 9.33 -6.02
CA LEU A 152 -16.37 9.25 -5.60
C LEU A 152 -17.02 7.95 -6.07
N PRO A 153 -17.99 7.38 -5.31
CA PRO A 153 -18.73 6.20 -5.76
C PRO A 153 -19.54 6.49 -7.02
N GLY A 154 -19.60 5.50 -7.91
CA GLY A 154 -20.55 5.47 -9.02
C GLY A 154 -21.98 5.26 -8.54
N ASN A 155 -22.96 5.50 -9.42
CA ASN A 155 -24.37 5.19 -9.16
C ASN A 155 -24.93 4.28 -10.25
N PHE A 156 -25.43 3.12 -9.85
CA PHE A 156 -26.08 2.17 -10.75
C PHE A 156 -27.45 1.76 -10.16
N GLY A 157 -28.53 2.20 -10.80
CA GLY A 157 -29.89 1.89 -10.34
C GLY A 157 -30.20 2.39 -8.93
N GLY A 158 -29.64 3.53 -8.52
CA GLY A 158 -29.81 4.09 -7.18
C GLY A 158 -28.92 3.48 -6.11
N LYS A 159 -28.03 2.55 -6.47
CA LYS A 159 -27.03 1.96 -5.56
C LYS A 159 -25.66 2.53 -5.83
N GLU A 160 -24.91 2.80 -4.76
CA GLU A 160 -23.51 3.14 -4.88
C GLU A 160 -22.69 1.93 -5.31
N VAL A 161 -21.86 2.12 -6.33
CA VAL A 161 -21.03 1.08 -6.94
C VAL A 161 -19.58 1.55 -7.08
N THR A 162 -18.67 0.59 -7.19
CA THR A 162 -17.23 0.77 -7.28
C THR A 162 -16.64 -0.18 -8.33
N VAL A 163 -15.35 -0.06 -8.62
CA VAL A 163 -14.64 -0.99 -9.50
C VAL A 163 -14.72 -2.44 -9.02
N GLN A 164 -14.79 -2.69 -7.70
CA GLN A 164 -14.96 -4.03 -7.15
C GLN A 164 -16.27 -4.66 -7.65
N ASP A 165 -17.36 -3.89 -7.66
CA ASP A 165 -18.67 -4.37 -8.10
C ASP A 165 -18.62 -4.75 -9.60
N VAL A 166 -17.80 -4.08 -10.41
CA VAL A 166 -17.56 -4.44 -11.82
C VAL A 166 -16.84 -5.79 -11.93
N PHE A 167 -15.79 -6.03 -11.15
CA PHE A 167 -15.08 -7.32 -11.14
C PHE A 167 -15.99 -8.47 -10.73
N GLU A 168 -16.87 -8.26 -9.75
CA GLU A 168 -17.85 -9.27 -9.33
C GLU A 168 -18.92 -9.51 -10.40
N ALA A 169 -19.37 -8.44 -11.08
CA ALA A 169 -20.33 -8.53 -12.17
C ALA A 169 -19.80 -9.33 -13.37
N VAL A 170 -18.48 -9.35 -13.63
CA VAL A 170 -17.89 -10.27 -14.62
C VAL A 170 -18.16 -11.73 -14.24
N GLY A 171 -17.97 -12.10 -12.97
CA GLY A 171 -18.29 -13.44 -12.49
C GLY A 171 -19.79 -13.77 -12.55
N GLU A 172 -20.66 -12.77 -12.35
CA GLU A 172 -22.10 -12.91 -12.53
C GLU A 172 -22.49 -13.11 -14.01
N TYR A 173 -21.82 -12.41 -14.93
CA TYR A 173 -22.01 -12.56 -16.38
C TYR A 173 -21.59 -13.96 -16.84
N ASP A 174 -20.42 -14.44 -16.41
CA ASP A 174 -19.95 -15.80 -16.70
C ASP A 174 -20.88 -16.88 -16.13
N ALA A 175 -21.56 -16.56 -15.03
CA ALA A 175 -22.61 -17.39 -14.44
C ALA A 175 -23.99 -17.25 -15.10
N ASN A 176 -24.11 -16.47 -16.18
CA ASN A 176 -25.35 -16.13 -16.90
C ASN A 176 -26.42 -15.47 -16.00
N LYS A 177 -26.03 -14.73 -14.97
CA LYS A 177 -26.93 -14.04 -14.04
C LYS A 177 -27.30 -12.62 -14.47
N ILE A 178 -26.40 -11.97 -15.20
CA ILE A 178 -26.62 -10.64 -15.78
C ILE A 178 -26.35 -10.67 -17.28
N SER A 179 -26.97 -9.77 -18.03
CA SER A 179 -26.72 -9.60 -19.46
C SER A 179 -25.45 -8.78 -19.73
N GLU A 180 -24.88 -8.95 -20.93
CA GLU A 180 -23.76 -8.12 -21.40
C GLU A 180 -24.13 -6.62 -21.40
N LYS A 181 -25.41 -6.30 -21.68
CA LYS A 181 -25.92 -4.93 -21.64
C LYS A 181 -25.89 -4.35 -20.22
N GLU A 182 -26.31 -5.13 -19.21
CA GLU A 182 -26.24 -4.70 -17.81
C GLU A 182 -24.80 -4.48 -17.36
N LEU A 183 -23.89 -5.40 -17.69
CA LEU A 183 -22.46 -5.26 -17.41
C LEU A 183 -21.87 -3.99 -18.04
N LYS A 184 -22.19 -3.72 -19.32
CA LYS A 184 -21.78 -2.50 -20.03
C LYS A 184 -22.37 -1.22 -19.45
N CYS A 185 -23.57 -1.28 -18.86
CA CYS A 185 -24.13 -0.12 -18.18
C CYS A 185 -23.42 0.13 -16.85
N LEU A 186 -23.04 -0.92 -16.12
CA LEU A 186 -22.31 -0.82 -14.85
C LEU A 186 -20.89 -0.28 -15.04
N GLU A 187 -20.11 -0.82 -15.99
CA GLU A 187 -18.72 -0.39 -16.20
C GLU A 187 -18.58 1.10 -16.51
N LYS A 188 -19.58 1.69 -17.18
CA LYS A 188 -19.61 3.11 -17.57
C LYS A 188 -19.83 4.07 -16.41
N VAL A 189 -20.36 3.59 -15.28
CA VAL A 189 -20.74 4.45 -14.15
C VAL A 189 -19.94 4.18 -12.89
N ALA A 190 -19.24 3.04 -12.80
CA ALA A 190 -18.55 2.61 -11.58
C ALA A 190 -17.39 3.52 -11.15
N CYS A 191 -16.74 4.19 -12.10
CA CYS A 191 -15.61 5.09 -11.87
C CYS A 191 -15.93 6.50 -12.39
N PRO A 192 -16.71 7.31 -11.66
CA PRO A 192 -17.29 8.55 -12.18
C PRO A 192 -16.34 9.76 -12.18
N SER A 193 -15.16 9.66 -11.58
CA SER A 193 -14.29 10.82 -11.33
C SER A 193 -12.82 10.44 -11.19
N ALA A 194 -11.94 11.44 -11.03
CA ALA A 194 -10.56 11.22 -10.64
C ALA A 194 -10.47 10.65 -9.20
N GLY A 195 -9.38 9.95 -8.90
CA GLY A 195 -9.05 9.44 -7.57
C GLY A 195 -8.84 7.93 -7.52
N SER A 196 -8.28 7.49 -6.41
CA SER A 196 -7.99 6.06 -6.17
C SER A 196 -9.25 5.30 -5.80
N CYS A 197 -9.19 3.97 -5.87
CA CYS A 197 -10.33 3.10 -5.55
C CYS A 197 -10.98 3.44 -4.19
N GLY A 198 -12.30 3.54 -4.14
CA GLY A 198 -13.02 4.13 -3.00
C GLY A 198 -13.15 3.27 -1.74
N GLY A 199 -12.85 1.98 -1.81
CA GLY A 199 -12.82 1.07 -0.66
C GLY A 199 -11.53 1.23 0.17
N GLN A 200 -11.48 0.59 1.34
CA GLN A 200 -10.29 0.47 2.18
C GLN A 200 -9.30 -0.56 1.61
N PHE A 201 -8.95 -0.39 0.34
CA PHE A 201 -7.91 -1.15 -0.37
C PHE A 201 -6.53 -0.51 -0.10
N THR A 202 -5.50 -0.86 -0.87
CA THR A 202 -4.12 -0.44 -0.57
C THR A 202 -3.95 1.07 -0.58
N ALA A 203 -4.46 1.80 -1.59
CA ALA A 203 -4.33 3.26 -1.63
C ALA A 203 -4.88 3.95 -0.36
N ASN A 204 -6.15 3.74 0.00
CA ASN A 204 -6.73 4.37 1.19
C ASN A 204 -6.11 3.83 2.50
N THR A 205 -5.72 2.55 2.55
CA THR A 205 -5.00 1.99 3.70
C THR A 205 -3.65 2.69 3.90
N MET A 206 -2.85 2.82 2.84
CA MET A 206 -1.54 3.46 2.91
C MET A 206 -1.63 4.98 3.11
N ALA A 207 -2.74 5.61 2.68
CA ALA A 207 -3.03 7.01 3.00
C ALA A 207 -3.35 7.21 4.49
N CYS A 208 -4.06 6.27 5.13
CA CYS A 208 -4.25 6.26 6.58
C CYS A 208 -2.92 6.02 7.31
N VAL A 209 -2.08 5.10 6.80
CA VAL A 209 -0.72 4.84 7.31
C VAL A 209 0.11 6.12 7.27
N ALA A 210 0.08 6.89 6.17
CA ALA A 210 0.88 8.10 6.04
C ALA A 210 0.56 9.17 7.09
N GLU A 211 -0.73 9.33 7.47
CA GLU A 211 -1.11 10.19 8.60
C GLU A 211 -0.67 9.58 9.95
N ALA A 212 -0.82 8.26 10.13
CA ALA A 212 -0.50 7.56 11.38
C ALA A 212 1.01 7.53 11.71
N ILE A 213 1.87 7.35 10.70
CA ILE A 213 3.33 7.43 10.86
C ILE A 213 3.83 8.88 10.95
N GLY A 214 2.96 9.86 10.69
CA GLY A 214 3.25 11.28 10.80
C GLY A 214 3.89 11.93 9.59
N LEU A 215 3.96 11.27 8.42
CA LEU A 215 4.54 11.84 7.18
C LEU A 215 3.57 12.72 6.38
N SER A 216 2.27 12.67 6.70
CA SER A 216 1.24 13.51 6.11
C SER A 216 0.65 14.48 7.11
N ILE A 217 0.16 15.61 6.60
CA ILE A 217 -0.63 16.55 7.38
C ILE A 217 -1.92 15.83 7.82
N LEU A 218 -2.24 15.90 9.11
CA LEU A 218 -3.46 15.32 9.67
C LEU A 218 -4.71 15.79 8.90
N GLY A 219 -5.56 14.85 8.48
CA GLY A 219 -6.77 15.08 7.69
C GLY A 219 -6.57 15.13 6.17
N SER A 220 -5.33 15.26 5.68
CA SER A 220 -5.06 15.42 4.24
C SER A 220 -5.41 14.19 3.39
N SER A 221 -5.46 13.00 3.98
CA SER A 221 -5.76 11.75 3.28
C SER A 221 -7.26 11.51 3.07
N SER A 222 -8.14 12.35 3.63
CA SER A 222 -9.58 12.05 3.67
C SER A 222 -10.36 12.70 2.53
N ILE A 223 -9.94 13.85 2.02
CA ILE A 223 -10.71 14.60 1.03
C ILE A 223 -10.71 13.86 -0.33
N PRO A 224 -11.89 13.61 -0.94
CA PRO A 224 -11.98 13.02 -2.28
C PRO A 224 -11.21 13.81 -3.34
N ALA A 225 -10.58 13.10 -4.28
CA ALA A 225 -9.75 13.68 -5.33
C ALA A 225 -10.43 14.75 -6.21
N PRO A 226 -11.73 14.66 -6.53
CA PRO A 226 -12.39 15.68 -7.36
C PRO A 226 -12.58 17.03 -6.66
N PHE A 227 -12.54 17.08 -5.33
CA PHE A 227 -12.81 18.30 -4.58
C PHE A 227 -11.60 19.24 -4.61
N GLU A 228 -11.80 20.48 -5.04
CA GLU A 228 -10.72 21.46 -5.17
C GLU A 228 -10.24 22.00 -3.83
N SER A 229 -11.01 21.87 -2.75
CA SER A 229 -10.57 22.16 -1.37
C SER A 229 -9.33 21.34 -0.97
N ARG A 230 -9.08 20.22 -1.65
CA ARG A 230 -7.89 19.39 -1.48
C ARG A 230 -6.60 20.07 -1.95
N ASP A 231 -6.70 21.09 -2.80
CA ASP A 231 -5.58 21.89 -3.27
C ASP A 231 -5.05 22.80 -2.16
N GLU A 232 -5.86 23.11 -1.14
CA GLU A 232 -5.42 23.82 0.07
C GLU A 232 -4.41 22.97 0.87
N PHE A 233 -4.66 21.66 1.01
CA PHE A 233 -3.69 20.75 1.62
C PHE A 233 -2.43 20.59 0.77
N ALA A 234 -2.55 20.67 -0.56
CA ALA A 234 -1.40 20.64 -1.45
C ALA A 234 -0.53 21.90 -1.27
N TYR A 235 -1.15 23.08 -1.28
CA TYR A 235 -0.48 24.34 -0.96
C TYR A 235 0.18 24.28 0.43
N LYS A 236 -0.55 23.84 1.45
CA LYS A 236 -0.05 23.72 2.82
C LYS A 236 1.09 22.72 2.95
N SER A 237 1.12 21.65 2.15
CA SER A 237 2.25 20.71 2.10
C SER A 237 3.54 21.42 1.66
N GLY A 238 3.41 22.38 0.73
CA GLY A 238 4.51 23.25 0.32
C GLY A 238 4.98 24.22 1.42
N GLU A 239 4.08 24.72 2.26
CA GLU A 239 4.46 25.53 3.42
C GLU A 239 5.13 24.68 4.51
N VAL A 240 4.55 23.52 4.80
CA VAL A 240 5.03 22.62 5.85
C VAL A 240 6.43 22.09 5.52
N VAL A 241 6.72 21.70 4.28
CA VAL A 241 8.08 21.25 3.92
C VAL A 241 9.12 22.36 4.15
N MET A 242 8.78 23.62 3.90
CA MET A 242 9.67 24.75 4.18
C MET A 242 9.87 24.97 5.69
N GLN A 243 8.83 24.76 6.49
CA GLN A 243 8.94 24.76 7.96
C GLN A 243 9.82 23.62 8.46
N LEU A 244 9.70 22.42 7.89
CA LEU A 244 10.54 21.27 8.22
C LEU A 244 12.01 21.52 7.85
N ILE A 245 12.28 22.11 6.67
CA ILE A 245 13.64 22.56 6.30
C ILE A 245 14.17 23.55 7.32
N HIS A 246 13.35 24.50 7.78
CA HIS A 246 13.80 25.46 8.78
C HIS A 246 14.12 24.80 10.13
N LYS A 247 13.28 23.86 10.57
CA LYS A 247 13.45 23.13 11.83
C LYS A 247 14.49 22.00 11.76
N GLN A 248 14.92 21.62 10.55
CA GLN A 248 15.70 20.41 10.29
C GLN A 248 15.03 19.13 10.85
N LEU A 249 13.69 19.10 10.83
CA LEU A 249 12.94 17.91 11.21
C LEU A 249 12.82 17.00 9.98
N LYS A 250 13.45 15.82 10.04
CA LYS A 250 13.59 14.91 8.91
C LYS A 250 12.69 13.67 9.06
N PRO A 251 12.41 12.93 7.97
CA PRO A 251 11.58 11.73 8.02
C PRO A 251 12.02 10.68 9.05
N ARG A 252 13.34 10.49 9.28
CA ARG A 252 13.85 9.55 10.28
C ARG A 252 13.70 10.02 11.74
N ASP A 253 13.41 11.30 11.96
CA ASP A 253 13.05 11.82 13.29
C ASP A 253 11.55 11.64 13.59
N ILE A 254 10.75 11.45 12.54
CA ILE A 254 9.29 11.31 12.59
C ILE A 254 8.89 9.83 12.61
N VAL A 255 9.47 9.03 11.72
CA VAL A 255 9.15 7.60 11.60
C VAL A 255 10.02 6.80 12.55
N THR A 256 9.39 6.24 13.58
CA THR A 256 10.01 5.45 14.63
C THR A 256 9.32 4.09 14.73
N LYS A 257 9.86 3.18 15.54
CA LYS A 257 9.19 1.90 15.81
C LYS A 257 7.77 2.11 16.36
N ASP A 258 7.59 3.10 17.23
CA ASP A 258 6.29 3.41 17.82
C ASP A 258 5.31 3.97 16.80
N SER A 259 5.76 4.80 15.85
CA SER A 259 4.86 5.29 14.80
C SER A 259 4.52 4.21 13.76
N LEU A 260 5.43 3.25 13.51
CA LEU A 260 5.13 2.04 12.73
C LEU A 260 4.10 1.15 13.43
N ILE A 261 4.19 0.99 14.76
CA ILE A 261 3.17 0.30 15.55
C ILE A 261 1.82 1.02 15.43
N ASN A 262 1.78 2.35 15.61
CA ASN A 262 0.57 3.15 15.41
C ASN A 262 -0.06 2.91 14.02
N ALA A 263 0.75 2.88 12.97
CA ALA A 263 0.28 2.61 11.63
C ALA A 263 -0.28 1.20 11.47
N ALA A 264 0.37 0.18 12.02
CA ALA A 264 -0.18 -1.18 12.04
C ALA A 264 -1.52 -1.26 12.79
N ARG A 265 -1.68 -0.54 13.92
CA ARG A 265 -2.97 -0.42 14.63
C ARG A 265 -4.05 0.17 13.72
N VAL A 266 -3.73 1.22 12.96
CA VAL A 266 -4.68 1.85 12.03
C VAL A 266 -5.10 0.90 10.91
N VAL A 267 -4.18 0.12 10.36
CA VAL A 267 -4.50 -0.91 9.35
C VAL A 267 -5.46 -1.94 9.94
N ALA A 268 -5.14 -2.50 11.11
CA ALA A 268 -5.96 -3.53 11.74
C ALA A 268 -7.37 -3.03 12.07
N CYS A 269 -7.47 -1.83 12.66
CA CYS A 269 -8.72 -1.27 13.13
C CYS A 269 -9.68 -0.87 12.00
N SER A 270 -9.14 -0.60 10.81
CA SER A 270 -9.92 -0.22 9.63
C SER A 270 -10.22 -1.39 8.69
N GLY A 271 -9.74 -2.60 9.02
CA GLY A 271 -9.85 -3.75 8.12
C GLY A 271 -9.09 -3.50 6.82
N GLY A 272 -7.96 -2.80 6.90
CA GLY A 272 -7.16 -2.37 5.76
C GLY A 272 -6.58 -3.52 4.93
N SER A 273 -5.92 -3.14 3.84
CA SER A 273 -5.32 -4.10 2.90
C SER A 273 -4.19 -4.91 3.55
N THR A 274 -4.16 -6.22 3.27
CA THR A 274 -3.06 -7.12 3.65
C THR A 274 -1.72 -6.69 3.07
N ASN A 275 -1.72 -5.94 1.95
CA ASN A 275 -0.51 -5.34 1.36
C ASN A 275 0.24 -4.43 2.34
N ALA A 276 -0.43 -3.84 3.35
CA ALA A 276 0.24 -3.05 4.37
C ALA A 276 1.25 -3.88 5.19
N ALA A 277 1.03 -5.19 5.32
CA ALA A 277 1.97 -6.09 5.97
C ALA A 277 3.22 -6.37 5.13
N LEU A 278 3.23 -5.96 3.85
CA LEU A 278 4.42 -5.91 3.01
C LEU A 278 5.04 -4.51 3.01
N HIS A 279 4.22 -3.46 3.01
CA HIS A 279 4.69 -2.09 2.89
C HIS A 279 5.28 -1.52 4.19
N LEU A 280 4.72 -1.86 5.36
CA LEU A 280 5.26 -1.40 6.64
C LEU A 280 6.68 -1.93 6.93
N PRO A 281 6.99 -3.24 6.73
CA PRO A 281 8.37 -3.72 6.82
C PRO A 281 9.32 -3.06 5.82
N ALA A 282 8.85 -2.81 4.58
CA ALA A 282 9.67 -2.12 3.58
C ALA A 282 10.02 -0.68 3.99
N ILE A 283 9.05 0.05 4.56
CA ILE A 283 9.25 1.38 5.14
C ILE A 283 10.24 1.33 6.31
N ALA A 284 10.12 0.33 7.20
CA ALA A 284 11.04 0.14 8.32
C ALA A 284 12.48 -0.16 7.86
N ASN A 285 12.65 -0.93 6.78
CA ASN A 285 13.95 -1.25 6.19
C ASN A 285 14.70 0.02 5.72
N GLU A 286 14.01 1.01 5.16
CA GLU A 286 14.60 2.28 4.68
C GLU A 286 15.25 3.11 5.81
N ILE A 287 14.89 2.83 7.06
CA ILE A 287 15.43 3.49 8.26
C ILE A 287 16.15 2.53 9.20
N GLY A 288 16.29 1.27 8.78
CA GLY A 288 17.04 0.24 9.49
C GLY A 288 16.41 -0.25 10.79
N ILE A 289 15.09 -0.13 10.93
CA ILE A 289 14.34 -0.63 12.08
C ILE A 289 13.93 -2.09 11.85
N ASP A 290 14.14 -2.94 12.85
CA ASP A 290 13.58 -4.30 12.89
C ASP A 290 12.07 -4.26 13.12
N PHE A 291 11.35 -4.51 12.03
CA PHE A 291 9.90 -4.58 11.98
C PHE A 291 9.48 -5.47 10.78
N ASP A 292 8.99 -6.67 11.05
CA ASP A 292 8.67 -7.66 10.01
C ASP A 292 7.16 -7.99 9.95
N LEU A 293 6.79 -8.91 9.05
CA LEU A 293 5.42 -9.40 8.91
C LEU A 293 4.85 -9.94 10.24
N LEU A 294 5.66 -10.64 11.05
CA LEU A 294 5.20 -11.25 12.29
C LEU A 294 4.88 -10.17 13.33
N ASP A 295 5.71 -9.13 13.43
CA ASP A 295 5.42 -7.95 14.27
C ASP A 295 4.07 -7.32 13.88
N VAL A 296 3.85 -7.10 12.59
CA VAL A 296 2.60 -6.53 12.07
C VAL A 296 1.39 -7.39 12.45
N THR A 297 1.49 -8.71 12.23
CA THR A 297 0.36 -9.61 12.51
C THR A 297 0.05 -9.76 14.00
N GLN A 298 1.07 -9.71 14.86
CA GLN A 298 0.88 -9.68 16.30
C GLN A 298 0.13 -8.42 16.74
N ILE A 299 0.51 -7.26 16.20
CA ILE A 299 -0.17 -5.99 16.46
C ILE A 299 -1.64 -6.05 15.99
N PHE A 300 -1.92 -6.68 14.86
CA PHE A 300 -3.28 -6.82 14.35
C PHE A 300 -4.16 -7.64 15.29
N LYS A 301 -3.62 -8.71 15.87
CA LYS A 301 -4.32 -9.57 16.84
C LYS A 301 -4.72 -8.80 18.11
N GLU A 302 -3.92 -7.83 18.52
CA GLU A 302 -4.14 -7.03 19.73
C GLU A 302 -5.03 -5.80 19.50
N THR A 303 -5.49 -5.55 18.28
CA THR A 303 -6.18 -4.30 17.92
C THR A 303 -7.65 -4.55 17.61
N PRO A 304 -8.59 -3.78 18.18
CA PRO A 304 -10.00 -3.92 17.85
C PRO A 304 -10.31 -3.44 16.42
N TYR A 305 -11.21 -4.14 15.73
CA TYR A 305 -11.76 -3.70 14.45
C TYR A 305 -12.92 -2.72 14.68
N ILE A 306 -12.75 -1.45 14.28
CA ILE A 306 -13.68 -0.37 14.62
C ILE A 306 -14.21 0.41 13.42
N ALA A 307 -13.62 0.33 12.22
CA ALA A 307 -14.12 1.07 11.06
C ALA A 307 -14.87 0.15 10.08
N ASP A 308 -16.16 0.40 9.85
CA ASP A 308 -17.04 -0.40 8.98
C ASP A 308 -16.87 -0.04 7.50
N LEU A 309 -15.65 -0.23 6.97
CA LEU A 309 -15.27 0.16 5.61
C LEU A 309 -15.24 -1.03 4.65
N LYS A 310 -15.72 -0.83 3.41
CA LYS A 310 -15.61 -1.82 2.33
C LYS A 310 -14.14 -2.22 2.10
N PRO A 311 -13.85 -3.49 1.77
CA PRO A 311 -14.81 -4.54 1.39
C PRO A 311 -15.38 -5.36 2.56
N GLY A 312 -14.79 -5.27 3.76
CA GLY A 312 -15.24 -6.04 4.93
C GLY A 312 -16.50 -5.43 5.57
N GLY A 313 -16.67 -4.12 5.41
CA GLY A 313 -17.78 -3.33 5.91
C GLY A 313 -18.65 -2.70 4.82
N LYS A 314 -19.42 -1.67 5.22
CA LYS A 314 -20.46 -1.05 4.37
C LYS A 314 -20.05 0.25 3.71
N TYR A 315 -19.19 1.03 4.35
CA TYR A 315 -18.93 2.42 3.99
C TYR A 315 -17.67 2.57 3.13
N LEU A 316 -17.55 3.69 2.41
CA LEU A 316 -16.43 4.02 1.53
C LEU A 316 -15.62 5.17 2.14
N ALA A 317 -14.45 5.47 1.57
CA ALA A 317 -13.60 6.59 2.00
C ALA A 317 -14.34 7.94 1.99
N LYS A 318 -15.26 8.15 1.03
CA LYS A 318 -16.17 9.32 1.00
C LYS A 318 -16.95 9.48 2.31
N HIS A 319 -17.52 8.40 2.84
CA HIS A 319 -18.31 8.45 4.06
C HIS A 319 -17.44 8.69 5.30
N LEU A 320 -16.23 8.14 5.33
CA LEU A 320 -15.26 8.44 6.38
C LEU A 320 -14.93 9.95 6.40
N PHE A 321 -14.73 10.54 5.22
CA PHE A 321 -14.53 11.99 5.10
C PHE A 321 -15.70 12.81 5.64
N GLU A 322 -16.94 12.43 5.33
CA GLU A 322 -18.15 13.14 5.78
C GLU A 322 -18.29 13.24 7.30
N ILE A 323 -17.65 12.34 8.07
CA ILE A 323 -17.67 12.36 9.54
C ILE A 323 -16.39 12.94 10.18
N GLY A 324 -15.43 13.42 9.38
CA GLY A 324 -14.19 14.01 9.87
C GLY A 324 -12.90 13.28 9.46
N GLY A 325 -13.00 12.17 8.72
CA GLY A 325 -11.86 11.53 8.08
C GLY A 325 -11.02 10.59 8.95
N VAL A 326 -9.81 10.31 8.49
CA VAL A 326 -8.77 9.56 9.20
C VAL A 326 -8.52 10.07 10.63
N PRO A 327 -8.56 11.38 10.93
CA PRO A 327 -8.42 11.89 12.31
C PRO A 327 -9.40 11.27 13.31
N ILE A 328 -10.62 10.91 12.88
CA ILE A 328 -11.60 10.26 13.75
C ILE A 328 -11.17 8.85 14.15
N ILE A 329 -10.57 8.09 13.23
CA ILE A 329 -10.00 6.76 13.52
C ILE A 329 -8.85 6.89 14.50
N LEU A 330 -7.92 7.82 14.23
CA LEU A 330 -6.76 8.06 15.08
C LEU A 330 -7.18 8.50 16.49
N LYS A 331 -8.14 9.41 16.60
CA LYS A 331 -8.69 9.86 17.88
C LYS A 331 -9.32 8.72 18.67
N SER A 332 -10.13 7.87 18.01
CA SER A 332 -10.76 6.73 18.67
C SER A 332 -9.77 5.73 19.24
N LEU A 333 -8.69 5.44 18.50
CA LEU A 333 -7.63 4.56 18.97
C LEU A 333 -6.78 5.21 20.08
N LEU A 334 -6.49 6.51 19.99
CA LEU A 334 -5.77 7.25 21.03
C LEU A 334 -6.56 7.26 22.34
N ASP A 335 -7.85 7.61 22.30
CA ASP A 335 -8.73 7.63 23.48
C ASP A 335 -8.92 6.21 24.06
N GLY A 336 -8.84 5.18 23.21
CA GLY A 336 -8.83 3.78 23.63
C GLY A 336 -7.51 3.27 24.18
N GLY A 337 -6.44 4.08 24.19
CA GLY A 337 -5.12 3.69 24.68
C GLY A 337 -4.32 2.78 23.73
N TYR A 338 -4.68 2.71 22.44
CA TYR A 338 -4.01 1.85 21.46
C TYR A 338 -2.88 2.54 20.68
N LEU A 339 -2.85 3.89 20.66
CA LEU A 339 -1.79 4.65 19.99
C LEU A 339 -0.84 5.29 20.99
N ASN A 340 0.44 5.31 20.64
CA ASN A 340 1.40 6.21 21.26
C ASN A 340 1.17 7.63 20.72
N GLY A 341 0.68 8.53 21.58
CA GLY A 341 0.40 9.92 21.24
C GLY A 341 1.65 10.81 21.10
N ASP A 342 2.80 10.38 21.62
CA ASP A 342 4.03 11.19 21.66
C ASP A 342 4.80 11.18 20.34
N CYS A 343 4.38 10.35 19.37
CA CYS A 343 4.98 10.28 18.04
C CYS A 343 4.94 11.65 17.34
N MET A 344 6.11 12.15 16.92
CA MET A 344 6.24 13.40 16.17
C MET A 344 5.57 13.29 14.79
N THR A 345 5.09 14.40 14.23
CA THR A 345 4.55 14.46 12.86
C THR A 345 5.16 15.59 12.05
N VAL A 346 4.86 15.65 10.74
CA VAL A 346 5.28 16.73 9.85
C VAL A 346 4.79 18.13 10.28
N SER A 347 3.80 18.25 11.16
CA SER A 347 3.42 19.56 11.72
C SER A 347 4.46 20.09 12.73
N GLY A 348 5.41 19.24 13.16
CA GLY A 348 6.34 19.51 14.26
C GLY A 348 5.67 19.50 15.63
N LYS A 349 4.52 18.82 15.73
CA LYS A 349 3.76 18.53 16.96
C LYS A 349 3.60 17.02 17.10
N THR A 350 3.34 16.54 18.31
CA THR A 350 3.03 15.13 18.54
C THR A 350 1.67 14.75 17.96
N LEU A 351 1.42 13.46 17.77
CA LEU A 351 0.13 12.95 17.31
C LEU A 351 -1.00 13.36 18.25
N ALA A 352 -0.79 13.29 19.57
CA ALA A 352 -1.76 13.71 20.57
C ALA A 352 -2.10 15.21 20.47
N GLU A 353 -1.09 16.08 20.32
CA GLU A 353 -1.31 17.53 20.15
C GLU A 353 -2.11 17.85 18.89
N ASN A 354 -1.89 17.10 17.80
CA ASN A 354 -2.66 17.28 16.57
C ASN A 354 -4.13 16.80 16.71
N LEU A 355 -4.39 15.83 17.60
CA LEU A 355 -5.72 15.23 17.81
C LEU A 355 -6.51 15.85 18.96
N GLU A 356 -5.95 16.79 19.71
CA GLU A 356 -6.56 17.38 20.92
C GLU A 356 -7.98 17.91 20.68
N ASN A 357 -8.20 18.59 19.56
CA ASN A 357 -9.47 19.23 19.22
C ASN A 357 -10.41 18.34 18.37
N ILE A 358 -10.01 17.10 18.08
CA ILE A 358 -10.84 16.17 17.32
C ILE A 358 -11.81 15.50 18.28
N VAL A 359 -13.11 15.60 18.00
CA VAL A 359 -14.16 14.98 18.81
C VAL A 359 -14.67 13.74 18.07
N HIS A 360 -14.52 12.56 18.69
CA HIS A 360 -15.15 11.33 18.21
C HIS A 360 -16.43 11.07 18.99
N ASP A 361 -17.59 11.30 18.35
CA ASP A 361 -18.88 10.86 18.87
C ASP A 361 -19.35 9.62 18.09
N SER A 362 -19.25 8.45 18.72
CA SER A 362 -19.72 7.19 18.12
C SER A 362 -21.24 6.99 18.15
N SER A 363 -21.99 7.89 18.79
CA SER A 363 -23.46 7.81 18.86
C SER A 363 -24.16 8.47 17.67
N THR A 364 -23.48 9.36 16.96
CA THR A 364 -24.04 10.17 15.85
C THR A 364 -23.76 9.60 14.47
N GLN A 365 -22.89 8.60 14.36
CA GLN A 365 -22.51 7.94 13.11
C GLN A 365 -22.29 6.43 13.30
N LYS A 366 -22.27 5.67 12.20
CA LYS A 366 -22.17 4.19 12.20
C LYS A 366 -20.95 3.65 11.43
N ILE A 367 -19.97 4.50 11.19
CA ILE A 367 -18.78 4.24 10.36
C ILE A 367 -17.58 3.89 11.24
N VAL A 368 -17.30 4.66 12.30
CA VAL A 368 -16.18 4.44 13.22
C VAL A 368 -16.71 4.22 14.63
N TYR A 369 -16.64 3.00 15.13
CA TYR A 369 -17.12 2.60 16.44
C TYR A 369 -16.11 2.95 17.54
N SER A 370 -16.55 3.02 18.79
CA SER A 370 -15.64 3.12 19.93
C SER A 370 -14.87 1.82 20.10
N THR A 371 -13.61 1.91 20.54
CA THR A 371 -12.77 0.77 20.92
C THR A 371 -13.36 -0.08 22.06
N SER A 372 -14.26 0.49 22.87
CA SER A 372 -15.01 -0.23 23.92
C SER A 372 -16.18 -1.07 23.39
N LYS A 373 -16.70 -0.73 22.21
CA LYS A 373 -17.79 -1.44 21.51
C LYS A 373 -17.40 -1.66 20.04
N PRO A 374 -16.32 -2.42 19.79
CA PRO A 374 -15.81 -2.60 18.45
C PRO A 374 -16.70 -3.59 17.65
N ILE A 375 -16.51 -3.61 16.33
CA ILE A 375 -17.15 -4.61 15.45
C ILE A 375 -16.63 -6.01 15.80
N SER A 376 -15.33 -6.12 16.05
CA SER A 376 -14.67 -7.31 16.60
C SER A 376 -13.56 -6.91 17.58
N LYS A 377 -13.29 -7.77 18.57
CA LYS A 377 -12.22 -7.55 19.55
C LYS A 377 -10.82 -7.65 18.97
N THR A 378 -10.69 -8.31 17.81
CA THR A 378 -9.44 -8.46 17.06
C THR A 378 -9.55 -7.78 15.70
N GLY A 379 -8.41 -7.52 15.07
CA GLY A 379 -8.36 -6.78 13.82
C GLY A 379 -9.06 -7.51 12.67
N GLY A 380 -9.34 -6.77 11.60
CA GLY A 380 -9.95 -7.33 10.38
C GLY A 380 -9.01 -8.22 9.56
N VAL A 381 -7.77 -8.42 10.00
CA VAL A 381 -6.69 -9.12 9.30
C VAL A 381 -5.90 -9.96 10.32
N VAL A 382 -5.53 -11.17 9.94
CA VAL A 382 -4.87 -12.16 10.81
C VAL A 382 -3.63 -12.72 10.12
N GLY A 383 -2.54 -12.88 10.87
CA GLY A 383 -1.37 -13.63 10.44
C GLY A 383 -1.57 -15.13 10.67
N LEU A 384 -1.10 -15.94 9.73
CA LEU A 384 -1.06 -17.40 9.85
C LEU A 384 0.39 -17.88 9.83
N GLN A 385 0.69 -18.90 10.62
CA GLN A 385 1.98 -19.59 10.65
C GLN A 385 1.75 -21.09 10.85
N GLY A 386 2.62 -21.91 10.28
CA GLY A 386 2.54 -23.36 10.36
C GLY A 386 3.53 -24.01 9.41
N ASN A 387 3.46 -25.33 9.22
CA ASN A 387 4.44 -26.01 8.37
C ASN A 387 4.46 -25.48 6.91
N LEU A 388 3.31 -24.98 6.44
CA LEU A 388 3.14 -24.52 5.07
C LEU A 388 3.62 -23.08 4.86
N ALA A 389 3.65 -22.28 5.93
CA ALA A 389 4.11 -20.89 5.91
C ALA A 389 4.95 -20.57 7.18
N PRO A 390 6.15 -21.15 7.33
CA PRO A 390 6.95 -20.97 8.53
C PRO A 390 7.43 -19.52 8.72
N ASP A 391 7.60 -18.75 7.64
CA ASP A 391 7.93 -17.31 7.70
C ASP A 391 6.68 -16.40 7.74
N GLY A 392 5.50 -17.01 7.88
CA GLY A 392 4.23 -16.33 7.98
C GLY A 392 3.48 -16.26 6.66
N ALA A 393 2.18 -16.03 6.80
CA ALA A 393 1.21 -15.73 5.76
C ALA A 393 0.15 -14.80 6.34
N ILE A 394 -0.73 -14.26 5.50
CA ILE A 394 -1.75 -13.31 5.96
C ILE A 394 -3.10 -13.53 5.28
N VAL A 395 -4.17 -13.35 6.05
CA VAL A 395 -5.55 -13.47 5.58
C VAL A 395 -6.42 -12.35 6.14
N LYS A 396 -7.33 -11.83 5.32
CA LYS A 396 -8.33 -10.86 5.75
C LYS A 396 -9.55 -11.61 6.30
N VAL A 397 -9.89 -11.38 7.56
CA VAL A 397 -11.03 -12.02 8.24
C VAL A 397 -12.24 -11.11 8.41
N ALA A 398 -12.10 -9.81 8.11
CA ALA A 398 -13.19 -8.85 8.18
C ALA A 398 -14.37 -9.29 7.29
N GLY A 399 -15.54 -9.47 7.90
CA GLY A 399 -16.76 -9.88 7.20
C GLY A 399 -16.92 -11.39 7.00
N MET A 400 -15.99 -12.22 7.47
CA MET A 400 -16.10 -13.69 7.39
C MET A 400 -16.98 -14.27 8.50
N ARG A 401 -17.74 -15.32 8.16
CA ARG A 401 -18.60 -16.05 9.10
C ARG A 401 -17.92 -17.23 9.78
N SER A 402 -17.07 -17.96 9.05
CA SER A 402 -16.23 -19.04 9.57
C SER A 402 -14.79 -18.59 9.58
N LEU A 403 -14.07 -18.94 10.64
CA LEU A 403 -12.63 -18.69 10.81
C LEU A 403 -11.83 -20.00 10.84
N GLU A 404 -12.41 -21.08 10.34
CA GLU A 404 -11.76 -22.37 10.13
C GLU A 404 -12.16 -22.94 8.77
N PHE A 405 -11.20 -23.54 8.08
CA PHE A 405 -11.41 -24.23 6.81
C PHE A 405 -10.48 -25.43 6.70
N LYS A 406 -11.02 -26.58 6.33
CA LYS A 406 -10.26 -27.80 6.07
C LYS A 406 -10.71 -28.36 4.72
N GLY A 407 -9.78 -28.59 3.81
CA GLY A 407 -10.13 -28.93 2.44
C GLY A 407 -9.03 -29.61 1.63
N ILE A 408 -9.37 -29.96 0.40
CA ILE A 408 -8.51 -30.74 -0.50
C ILE A 408 -7.81 -29.81 -1.50
N ALA A 409 -6.49 -29.93 -1.57
CA ALA A 409 -5.66 -29.10 -2.42
C ALA A 409 -5.96 -29.32 -3.90
N ARG A 410 -6.09 -28.20 -4.62
CA ARG A 410 -6.15 -28.14 -6.07
C ARG A 410 -5.13 -27.13 -6.58
N CYS A 411 -4.04 -27.62 -7.16
CA CYS A 411 -2.81 -26.88 -7.40
C CYS A 411 -2.70 -26.36 -8.84
N PHE A 412 -2.21 -25.14 -8.96
CA PHE A 412 -1.95 -24.42 -10.20
C PHE A 412 -0.62 -23.67 -10.12
N ASP A 413 0.11 -23.59 -11.23
CA ASP A 413 1.47 -23.02 -11.29
C ASP A 413 1.49 -21.61 -11.89
N SER A 414 0.29 -21.04 -12.08
CA SER A 414 0.06 -19.64 -12.39
C SER A 414 -1.38 -19.22 -12.06
N GLU A 415 -1.60 -17.91 -11.91
CA GLU A 415 -2.95 -17.32 -11.82
C GLU A 415 -3.81 -17.67 -13.04
N GLU A 416 -3.24 -17.68 -14.25
CA GLU A 416 -3.98 -17.95 -15.49
C GLU A 416 -4.58 -19.36 -15.51
N GLU A 417 -3.81 -20.38 -15.08
CA GLU A 417 -4.29 -21.76 -14.97
C GLU A 417 -5.42 -21.88 -13.94
N ALA A 418 -5.27 -21.20 -12.80
CA ALA A 418 -6.28 -21.18 -11.74
C ALA A 418 -7.57 -20.46 -12.20
N PHE A 419 -7.42 -19.32 -12.88
CA PHE A 419 -8.54 -18.56 -13.42
C PHE A 419 -9.30 -19.38 -14.47
N GLU A 420 -8.61 -20.03 -15.40
CA GLU A 420 -9.22 -20.90 -16.41
C GLU A 420 -10.03 -22.02 -15.76
N ALA A 421 -9.48 -22.68 -14.73
CA ALA A 421 -10.18 -23.72 -13.99
C ALA A 421 -11.43 -23.17 -13.28
N VAL A 422 -11.35 -21.98 -12.67
CA VAL A 422 -12.49 -21.32 -12.01
C VAL A 422 -13.57 -20.92 -13.03
N SER A 423 -13.19 -20.31 -14.15
CA SER A 423 -14.14 -19.91 -15.21
C SER A 423 -14.86 -21.13 -15.79
N LYS A 424 -14.16 -22.26 -15.96
CA LYS A 424 -14.74 -23.53 -16.41
C LYS A 424 -15.45 -24.32 -15.31
N LYS A 425 -15.53 -23.78 -14.08
CA LYS A 425 -16.10 -24.45 -12.90
C LYS A 425 -15.48 -25.82 -12.62
N ASN A 426 -14.19 -25.96 -12.92
CA ASN A 426 -13.41 -27.14 -12.66
C ASN A 426 -12.82 -27.09 -11.25
N TYR A 427 -13.70 -27.04 -10.24
CA TYR A 427 -13.40 -27.09 -8.81
C TYR A 427 -14.68 -27.43 -8.04
N ALA A 428 -14.56 -27.87 -6.78
CA ALA A 428 -15.68 -28.27 -5.95
C ALA A 428 -15.72 -27.50 -4.62
N ALA A 429 -16.88 -27.51 -3.96
CA ALA A 429 -16.97 -27.04 -2.57
C ALA A 429 -16.08 -27.92 -1.67
N GLY A 430 -15.32 -27.30 -0.77
CA GLY A 430 -14.32 -27.98 0.04
C GLY A 430 -12.91 -27.99 -0.57
N ASP A 431 -12.73 -27.49 -1.80
CA ASP A 431 -11.40 -27.35 -2.39
C ASP A 431 -10.60 -26.21 -1.72
N VAL A 432 -9.30 -26.41 -1.61
CA VAL A 432 -8.29 -25.37 -1.35
C VAL A 432 -7.52 -25.14 -2.65
N ILE A 433 -7.82 -24.04 -3.33
CA ILE A 433 -7.14 -23.66 -4.58
C ILE A 433 -5.75 -23.11 -4.22
N VAL A 434 -4.71 -23.83 -4.63
CA VAL A 434 -3.30 -23.50 -4.35
C VAL A 434 -2.70 -22.89 -5.62
N ILE A 435 -2.32 -21.61 -5.57
CA ILE A 435 -1.71 -20.90 -6.69
C ILE A 435 -0.25 -20.60 -6.32
N ARG A 436 0.70 -21.30 -6.94
CA ARG A 436 2.12 -21.21 -6.61
C ARG A 436 2.93 -20.54 -7.72
N TYR A 437 4.17 -20.17 -7.39
CA TYR A 437 5.06 -19.41 -8.26
C TYR A 437 4.53 -18.02 -8.62
N GLU A 438 3.78 -17.42 -7.68
CA GLU A 438 3.28 -16.05 -7.79
C GLU A 438 3.95 -15.12 -6.77
N GLY A 439 4.95 -15.61 -6.04
CA GLY A 439 5.73 -14.85 -5.07
C GLY A 439 6.69 -13.81 -5.67
N PRO A 440 7.50 -13.12 -4.84
CA PRO A 440 8.41 -12.08 -5.29
C PRO A 440 9.34 -12.51 -6.44
N LYS A 441 9.97 -13.68 -6.35
CA LYS A 441 10.88 -14.21 -7.38
C LYS A 441 10.14 -15.07 -8.40
N GLY A 442 9.18 -15.89 -7.95
CA GLY A 442 8.48 -16.86 -8.79
C GLY A 442 7.61 -16.21 -9.86
N GLY A 443 6.88 -15.16 -9.49
CA GLY A 443 5.97 -14.44 -10.40
C GLY A 443 6.68 -13.99 -11.68
N PRO A 444 7.76 -13.19 -11.60
CA PRO A 444 8.23 -12.37 -10.47
C PRO A 444 7.31 -11.17 -10.22
N GLY A 445 7.52 -10.46 -9.12
CA GLY A 445 6.78 -9.23 -8.78
C GLY A 445 5.57 -9.44 -7.86
N MET A 446 5.44 -10.63 -7.27
CA MET A 446 4.45 -10.94 -6.23
C MET A 446 3.03 -10.48 -6.61
N ARG A 447 2.40 -11.10 -7.62
CA ARG A 447 1.17 -10.56 -8.23
C ARG A 447 0.01 -10.44 -7.24
N GLU A 448 -0.85 -9.44 -7.47
CA GLU A 448 -2.09 -9.25 -6.74
C GLU A 448 -3.27 -9.81 -7.52
N MET A 449 -3.83 -10.91 -7.04
CA MET A 449 -4.91 -11.63 -7.70
C MET A 449 -6.27 -11.13 -7.22
N LEU A 450 -7.12 -10.68 -8.16
CA LEU A 450 -8.50 -10.30 -7.90
C LEU A 450 -9.47 -11.08 -8.79
N ALA A 451 -9.16 -11.21 -10.09
CA ALA A 451 -10.05 -11.81 -11.08
C ALA A 451 -10.54 -13.21 -10.65
N THR A 452 -9.63 -14.10 -10.25
CA THR A 452 -9.96 -15.45 -9.76
C THR A 452 -10.86 -15.41 -8.53
N THR A 453 -10.56 -14.54 -7.56
CA THR A 453 -11.37 -14.43 -6.33
C THR A 453 -12.76 -13.85 -6.60
N ALA A 454 -12.86 -12.82 -7.45
CA ALA A 454 -14.12 -12.20 -7.83
C ALA A 454 -15.01 -13.17 -8.62
N ALA A 455 -14.43 -13.97 -9.52
CA ALA A 455 -15.15 -15.00 -10.28
C ALA A 455 -15.77 -16.05 -9.34
N ILE A 456 -15.02 -16.56 -8.36
CA ILE A 456 -15.54 -17.51 -7.35
C ILE A 456 -16.72 -16.92 -6.57
N TYR A 457 -16.62 -15.64 -6.18
CA TYR A 457 -17.70 -14.94 -5.49
C TYR A 457 -18.93 -14.72 -6.38
N GLY A 458 -18.75 -14.24 -7.62
CA GLY A 458 -19.83 -14.08 -8.60
C GLY A 458 -20.53 -15.40 -8.94
N GLN A 459 -19.80 -16.51 -8.90
CA GLN A 459 -20.34 -17.87 -9.05
C GLN A 459 -21.08 -18.39 -7.78
N GLY A 460 -20.96 -17.71 -6.64
CA GLY A 460 -21.62 -18.10 -5.37
C GLY A 460 -20.86 -19.13 -4.54
N MET A 461 -19.53 -19.21 -4.72
CA MET A 461 -18.65 -20.20 -4.06
C MET A 461 -17.71 -19.60 -3.01
N GLY A 462 -17.75 -18.28 -2.77
CA GLY A 462 -16.77 -17.55 -1.95
C GLY A 462 -16.55 -18.03 -0.51
N GLU A 463 -17.57 -18.60 0.17
CA GLU A 463 -17.43 -19.17 1.53
C GLU A 463 -17.30 -20.71 1.52
N LYS A 464 -17.26 -21.34 0.33
CA LYS A 464 -17.25 -22.80 0.17
C LYS A 464 -15.90 -23.34 -0.27
N VAL A 465 -14.96 -22.48 -0.62
CA VAL A 465 -13.59 -22.82 -1.03
C VAL A 465 -12.63 -21.88 -0.33
N ALA A 466 -11.37 -22.30 -0.23
CA ALA A 466 -10.28 -21.44 0.16
C ALA A 466 -9.29 -21.25 -1.00
N LEU A 467 -8.54 -20.15 -0.97
CA LEU A 467 -7.44 -19.88 -1.88
C LEU A 467 -6.18 -19.62 -1.07
N ILE A 468 -5.07 -20.18 -1.48
CA ILE A 468 -3.77 -19.94 -0.87
C ILE A 468 -2.71 -19.66 -1.95
N THR A 469 -1.74 -18.79 -1.63
CA THR A 469 -0.68 -18.43 -2.58
C THR A 469 0.56 -17.87 -1.90
N ASP A 470 1.71 -18.02 -2.56
CA ASP A 470 2.95 -17.30 -2.27
C ASP A 470 2.95 -15.86 -2.84
N GLY A 471 1.99 -15.52 -3.71
CA GLY A 471 1.70 -14.17 -4.19
C GLY A 471 0.82 -13.35 -3.22
N ARG A 472 -0.03 -12.49 -3.76
CA ARG A 472 -0.94 -11.61 -2.99
C ARG A 472 -2.37 -11.75 -3.48
N PHE A 473 -3.32 -11.54 -2.57
CA PHE A 473 -4.72 -11.31 -2.94
C PHE A 473 -5.05 -9.84 -2.78
N SER A 474 -6.00 -9.38 -3.59
CA SER A 474 -6.34 -7.97 -3.55
C SER A 474 -7.00 -7.54 -2.25
N GLY A 475 -6.77 -6.29 -1.87
CA GLY A 475 -7.46 -5.68 -0.73
C GLY A 475 -8.99 -5.71 -0.83
N ALA A 476 -9.53 -5.92 -2.04
CA ALA A 476 -10.96 -6.10 -2.37
C ALA A 476 -11.50 -7.53 -2.16
N THR A 477 -10.62 -8.51 -2.03
CA THR A 477 -10.98 -9.92 -1.88
C THR A 477 -11.68 -10.19 -0.55
N ARG A 478 -12.59 -11.17 -0.56
CA ARG A 478 -13.34 -11.68 0.60
C ARG A 478 -13.03 -13.17 0.80
N GLY A 479 -13.32 -13.69 1.99
CA GLY A 479 -13.22 -15.13 2.29
C GLY A 479 -11.80 -15.60 2.62
N PHE A 480 -11.63 -16.91 2.70
CA PHE A 480 -10.34 -17.55 3.02
C PHE A 480 -9.35 -17.47 1.87
N CYS A 481 -8.80 -16.26 1.65
CA CYS A 481 -7.79 -16.00 0.64
C CYS A 481 -6.47 -15.64 1.34
N VAL A 482 -5.62 -16.66 1.53
CA VAL A 482 -4.34 -16.55 2.26
C VAL A 482 -3.22 -16.20 1.29
N GLY A 483 -2.64 -15.01 1.44
CA GLY A 483 -1.48 -14.58 0.66
C GLY A 483 -0.18 -14.61 1.45
N HIS A 484 0.91 -14.27 0.76
CA HIS A 484 2.25 -14.07 1.33
C HIS A 484 2.85 -15.33 1.94
N ILE A 485 2.40 -16.53 1.54
CA ILE A 485 2.98 -17.78 2.05
C ILE A 485 4.48 -17.78 1.80
N SER A 486 5.23 -17.78 2.89
CA SER A 486 6.68 -17.66 2.90
C SER A 486 7.32 -18.83 3.64
N PRO A 487 8.42 -19.42 3.13
CA PRO A 487 9.08 -19.12 1.86
C PRO A 487 8.23 -19.39 0.62
N GLU A 488 8.46 -18.65 -0.46
CA GLU A 488 7.73 -18.81 -1.72
C GLU A 488 8.11 -20.12 -2.45
N ALA A 489 7.31 -20.52 -3.45
CA ALA A 489 7.57 -21.76 -4.19
C ALA A 489 8.90 -21.71 -4.96
N ALA A 490 9.28 -20.54 -5.48
CA ALA A 490 10.54 -20.36 -6.21
C ALA A 490 11.79 -20.48 -5.32
N GLU A 491 11.63 -20.37 -4.00
CA GLU A 491 12.70 -20.61 -3.02
C GLU A 491 12.63 -22.01 -2.39
N GLY A 492 11.74 -22.87 -2.89
CA GLY A 492 11.56 -24.22 -2.36
C GLY A 492 10.77 -24.30 -1.05
N GLY A 493 9.96 -23.27 -0.75
CA GLY A 493 9.01 -23.31 0.36
C GLY A 493 8.02 -24.47 0.25
N LEU A 494 7.37 -24.86 1.36
CA LEU A 494 6.56 -26.08 1.40
C LEU A 494 5.39 -26.05 0.40
N ILE A 495 4.87 -24.86 0.07
CA ILE A 495 3.85 -24.68 -0.97
C ILE A 495 4.27 -25.23 -2.35
N SER A 496 5.57 -25.30 -2.65
CA SER A 496 6.09 -25.85 -3.92
C SER A 496 5.87 -27.36 -4.08
N ILE A 497 5.67 -28.11 -2.99
CA ILE A 497 5.53 -29.57 -3.03
C ILE A 497 4.09 -30.07 -2.80
N VAL A 498 3.14 -29.15 -2.63
CA VAL A 498 1.71 -29.50 -2.51
C VAL A 498 1.25 -30.14 -3.82
N LYS A 499 0.45 -31.21 -3.71
CA LYS A 499 -0.13 -31.96 -4.83
C LYS A 499 -1.65 -31.95 -4.73
N ASN A 500 -2.29 -32.11 -5.89
CA ASN A 500 -3.74 -32.35 -5.94
C ASN A 500 -4.12 -33.53 -5.04
N GLY A 501 -5.10 -33.33 -4.18
CA GLY A 501 -5.57 -34.35 -3.24
C GLY A 501 -4.99 -34.27 -1.82
N ASP A 502 -3.93 -33.48 -1.59
CA ASP A 502 -3.44 -33.25 -0.23
C ASP A 502 -4.46 -32.50 0.62
N GLU A 503 -4.49 -32.74 1.92
CA GLU A 503 -5.40 -32.05 2.83
C GLU A 503 -4.69 -30.84 3.47
N ILE A 504 -5.37 -29.69 3.48
CA ILE A 504 -4.86 -28.44 4.05
C ILE A 504 -5.81 -27.94 5.13
N TYR A 505 -5.24 -27.50 6.24
CA TYR A 505 -5.95 -26.93 7.38
C TYR A 505 -5.60 -25.44 7.55
N LEU A 506 -6.64 -24.61 7.66
CA LEU A 506 -6.55 -23.17 7.88
C LEU A 506 -7.38 -22.81 9.12
N ASN A 507 -6.76 -22.17 10.10
CA ASN A 507 -7.47 -21.70 11.29
C ASN A 507 -7.03 -20.30 11.67
N ALA A 508 -7.90 -19.32 11.41
CA ALA A 508 -7.64 -17.92 11.72
C ALA A 508 -7.92 -17.56 13.19
N ASN A 509 -8.53 -18.44 13.99
CA ASN A 509 -8.66 -18.24 15.43
C ASN A 509 -7.33 -18.50 16.15
N THR A 510 -6.66 -19.59 15.77
CA THR A 510 -5.35 -19.99 16.33
C THR A 510 -4.18 -19.35 15.59
N GLY A 511 -4.37 -19.00 14.31
CA GLY A 511 -3.33 -18.47 13.44
C GLY A 511 -2.54 -19.57 12.73
N GLU A 512 -3.16 -20.71 12.43
CA GLU A 512 -2.49 -21.91 11.91
C GLU A 512 -2.74 -22.11 10.41
N ILE A 513 -1.71 -22.58 9.70
CA ILE A 513 -1.78 -23.03 8.30
C ILE A 513 -0.92 -24.29 8.09
N GLU A 514 -1.57 -25.43 7.90
CA GLU A 514 -0.90 -26.73 7.89
C GLU A 514 -1.22 -27.54 6.62
N LEU A 515 -0.19 -28.14 6.04
CA LEU A 515 -0.28 -29.22 5.06
C LEU A 515 -0.27 -30.56 5.81
N LEU A 516 -1.34 -31.32 5.71
CA LEU A 516 -1.56 -32.53 6.51
C LEU A 516 -0.99 -33.78 5.82
N ILE A 517 0.34 -33.82 5.68
CA ILE A 517 1.09 -34.98 5.20
C ILE A 517 2.22 -35.32 6.19
N SER A 518 2.71 -36.56 6.16
CA SER A 518 3.80 -36.98 7.04
C SER A 518 5.13 -36.32 6.67
N GLU A 519 6.02 -36.11 7.66
CA GLU A 519 7.36 -35.57 7.43
C GLU A 519 8.17 -36.38 6.41
N ALA A 520 8.05 -37.72 6.43
CA ALA A 520 8.71 -38.59 5.45
C ALA A 520 8.28 -38.30 4.00
N GLU A 521 7.00 -37.97 3.78
CA GLU A 521 6.49 -37.57 2.46
C GLU A 521 7.00 -36.17 2.07
N ILE A 522 7.08 -35.24 3.03
CA ILE A 522 7.66 -33.90 2.81
C ILE A 522 9.11 -34.02 2.35
N GLU A 523 9.93 -34.77 3.08
CA GLU A 523 11.34 -34.99 2.73
C GLU A 523 11.49 -35.64 1.36
N GLN A 524 10.67 -36.65 1.06
CA GLN A 524 10.70 -37.35 -0.23
C GLN A 524 10.33 -36.43 -1.39
N ARG A 525 9.32 -35.56 -1.22
CA ARG A 525 8.92 -34.60 -2.25
C ARG A 525 9.98 -33.51 -2.43
N LYS A 526 10.56 -32.98 -1.34
CA LYS A 526 11.64 -31.98 -1.40
C LYS A 526 12.87 -32.50 -2.14
N LYS A 527 13.25 -33.77 -1.95
CA LYS A 527 14.38 -34.39 -2.69
C LYS A 527 14.18 -34.43 -4.20
N ASN A 528 12.92 -34.52 -4.66
CA ASN A 528 12.56 -34.59 -6.08
C ASN A 528 12.08 -33.25 -6.64
N LEU A 529 12.15 -32.16 -5.86
CA LEU A 529 11.63 -30.86 -6.25
C LEU A 529 12.48 -30.25 -7.37
N LYS A 530 11.82 -29.86 -8.46
CA LYS A 530 12.40 -29.03 -9.51
C LYS A 530 11.71 -27.68 -9.46
N ILE A 531 12.47 -26.64 -9.13
CA ILE A 531 11.97 -25.28 -9.09
C ILE A 531 11.67 -24.81 -10.52
N LYS A 532 10.46 -24.29 -10.73
CA LYS A 532 10.07 -23.64 -11.98
C LYS A 532 10.74 -22.27 -12.04
N GLU A 533 11.45 -22.01 -13.14
CA GLU A 533 11.98 -20.66 -13.41
C GLU A 533 10.92 -19.81 -14.10
N HIS A 534 10.96 -18.50 -13.85
CA HIS A 534 10.14 -17.54 -14.60
C HIS A 534 10.74 -17.22 -15.98
N ASP A 535 9.89 -16.74 -16.89
CA ASP A 535 10.26 -16.49 -18.29
C ASP A 535 10.99 -15.14 -18.52
N PHE A 536 10.97 -14.22 -17.55
CA PHE A 536 11.66 -12.93 -17.66
C PHE A 536 13.18 -13.07 -17.51
N LYS A 537 13.91 -13.17 -18.63
CA LYS A 537 15.38 -13.32 -18.62
C LYS A 537 16.17 -12.00 -18.80
N SER A 538 15.49 -10.86 -18.87
CA SER A 538 16.10 -9.53 -18.93
C SER A 538 15.14 -8.43 -18.46
N GLY A 539 15.60 -7.18 -18.39
CA GLY A 539 14.76 -6.02 -18.06
C GLY A 539 14.47 -5.85 -16.57
N ALA A 540 13.46 -5.03 -16.24
CA ALA A 540 13.17 -4.64 -14.86
C ALA A 540 12.70 -5.81 -13.98
N LEU A 541 11.83 -6.67 -14.51
CA LEU A 541 11.31 -7.85 -13.81
C LEU A 541 12.42 -8.88 -13.51
N TRP A 542 13.35 -9.08 -14.46
CA TRP A 542 14.54 -9.89 -14.20
C TRP A 542 15.38 -9.28 -13.08
N LYS A 543 15.75 -7.99 -13.16
CA LYS A 543 16.53 -7.33 -12.09
C LYS A 543 15.85 -7.46 -10.72
N PHE A 544 14.54 -7.27 -10.65
CA PHE A 544 13.77 -7.45 -9.43
C PHE A 544 13.91 -8.86 -8.88
N SER A 545 13.69 -9.90 -9.70
CA SER A 545 13.81 -11.30 -9.28
C SER A 545 15.20 -11.66 -8.72
N GLN A 546 16.26 -10.98 -9.18
CA GLN A 546 17.63 -11.23 -8.72
C GLN A 546 17.91 -10.59 -7.35
N LEU A 547 17.24 -9.47 -7.04
CA LEU A 547 17.55 -8.63 -5.89
C LEU A 547 16.53 -8.74 -4.75
N VAL A 548 15.29 -9.12 -5.06
CA VAL A 548 14.20 -9.10 -4.10
C VAL A 548 14.41 -10.11 -2.98
N GLY A 549 14.21 -9.65 -1.74
CA GLY A 549 14.19 -10.48 -0.54
C GLY A 549 12.82 -11.08 -0.24
N SER A 550 12.74 -11.80 0.89
CA SER A 550 11.50 -12.44 1.36
C SER A 550 10.37 -11.43 1.61
N ALA A 551 9.13 -11.86 1.35
CA ALA A 551 7.92 -11.11 1.67
C ALA A 551 7.79 -10.82 3.18
N ARG A 552 8.37 -11.66 4.04
CA ARG A 552 8.43 -11.43 5.50
C ARG A 552 9.02 -10.07 5.86
N TYR A 553 10.04 -9.63 5.13
CA TYR A 553 10.74 -8.36 5.33
C TYR A 553 10.28 -7.27 4.35
N GLY A 554 9.11 -7.44 3.73
CA GLY A 554 8.53 -6.44 2.83
C GLY A 554 8.93 -6.55 1.37
N ALA A 555 9.56 -7.67 0.95
CA ALA A 555 10.04 -7.88 -0.42
C ALA A 555 10.90 -6.71 -0.93
N VAL A 556 11.85 -6.26 -0.11
CA VAL A 556 12.78 -5.17 -0.42
C VAL A 556 13.88 -5.62 -1.38
N THR A 557 14.47 -4.70 -2.13
CA THR A 557 15.50 -4.99 -3.14
C THR A 557 16.92 -4.55 -2.75
N HIS A 558 17.10 -4.05 -1.53
CA HIS A 558 18.37 -3.56 -1.00
C HIS A 558 18.42 -3.74 0.52
N PRO A 559 19.62 -3.71 1.15
CA PRO A 559 19.81 -4.07 2.56
C PRO A 559 19.33 -3.01 3.59
N GLY A 560 18.68 -1.94 3.14
CA GLY A 560 18.17 -0.88 4.03
C GLY A 560 19.26 -0.03 4.71
N ALA A 561 18.84 0.83 5.64
CA ALA A 561 19.75 1.76 6.32
C ALA A 561 20.63 1.12 7.39
N LYS A 562 20.39 -0.14 7.77
CA LYS A 562 21.29 -0.89 8.69
C LYS A 562 22.72 -1.01 8.16
N HIS A 563 22.86 -1.02 6.84
CA HIS A 563 24.14 -1.11 6.15
C HIS A 563 24.55 0.22 5.48
N GLU A 564 23.81 1.30 5.73
CA GLU A 564 24.12 2.62 5.18
C GLU A 564 25.30 3.24 5.91
N THR A 565 26.29 3.71 5.15
CA THR A 565 27.49 4.37 5.69
C THR A 565 27.49 5.89 5.51
N LYS A 566 26.60 6.40 4.66
CA LYS A 566 26.47 7.83 4.36
C LYS A 566 25.02 8.19 4.05
N ASN A 567 24.46 9.14 4.79
CA ASN A 567 23.13 9.67 4.52
C ASN A 567 23.18 10.74 3.41
N TYR A 568 22.16 10.78 2.55
CA TYR A 568 22.06 11.83 1.53
C TYR A 568 21.92 13.23 2.14
N SER A 569 21.18 13.39 3.23
CA SER A 569 20.98 14.70 3.86
C SER A 569 22.27 15.33 4.44
N ASP A 570 23.35 14.56 4.53
CA ASP A 570 24.66 15.01 5.02
C ASP A 570 25.65 15.37 3.89
N ILE A 571 25.27 15.20 2.61
CA ILE A 571 26.18 15.49 1.49
C ILE A 571 26.57 16.95 1.42
#